data_AF-A0A4V5TNM5-F1
#
_entry.id   AF-A0A4V5TNM5-F1
#
_cell.length_a   1.000
_cell.length_b   1.000
_cell.length_c   1.000
_cell.angle_alpha   90.00
_cell.angle_beta   90.00
_cell.angle_gamma   90.00
#
_symmetry.space_group_name_H-M   'P 1'
#
loop_
_entity.id
_entity.type
_entity.pdbx_description
1 polymer ?
#
loop_
_entity_poly.entity_id
_entity_poly.type
_entity_poly.pdbx_seq_one_letter_code
_entity_poly.pdbx_strand_id
1 'polypeptide(L)' 'SLKDNRPLRLYEEAKQELGVDGKPVILGPYTFLKLAKGYTQEQFATILKQLVAPYVQLLSELHAAGAQVIQVDEPIFAS' A
#
# COMPACT_ATOMS: atom_id res chain seq x y z
N SER A 1 -6.19 11.01 -4.19
CA SER A 1 -4.91 10.86 -4.89
C SER A 1 -3.84 10.45 -3.90
N LEU A 2 -2.89 9.59 -4.29
CA LEU A 2 -1.74 9.22 -3.47
C LEU A 2 -0.90 10.48 -3.17
N LYS A 3 -0.57 10.73 -1.90
CA LYS A 3 0.19 11.93 -1.50
C LYS A 3 1.70 11.73 -1.50
N ASP A 4 2.16 10.57 -1.05
CA ASP A 4 3.56 10.18 -1.00
C ASP A 4 3.65 8.66 -1.16
N ASN A 5 4.55 8.22 -2.04
CA ASN A 5 4.83 6.81 -2.25
C ASN A 5 6.13 6.43 -1.54
N ARG A 6 6.08 6.42 -0.21
CA ARG A 6 7.22 6.01 0.62
C ARG A 6 7.73 4.59 0.31
N PRO A 7 6.88 3.57 0.07
CA PRO A 7 7.37 2.24 -0.30
C PRO A 7 8.21 2.23 -1.58
N LEU A 8 7.83 3.01 -2.59
CA LEU A 8 8.58 3.16 -3.83
C LEU A 8 9.97 3.74 -3.57
N ARG A 9 10.05 4.86 -2.84
CA ARG A 9 11.34 5.50 -2.52
C ARG A 9 12.31 4.55 -1.84
N LEU A 10 11.82 3.77 -0.87
CA LEU A 10 12.64 2.79 -0.15
C LEU A 10 13.09 1.63 -1.06
N TYR A 11 12.23 1.20 -1.98
CA TYR A 11 12.57 0.17 -2.96
C TYR A 11 13.63 0.67 -3.95
N GLU A 12 13.50 1.89 -4.46
CA GLU A 12 14.47 2.52 -5.37
C GLU A 12 15.82 2.73 -4.68
N GLU A 13 15.82 3.24 -3.44
CA GLU A 13 17.02 3.42 -2.63
C GLU A 13 17.75 2.09 -2.40
N ALA A 14 17.04 1.04 -1.99
CA ALA A 14 17.64 -0.29 -1.80
C ALA A 14 18.21 -0.86 -3.11
N LYS A 15 17.53 -0.63 -4.23
CA LYS A 15 17.98 -1.09 -5.55
C LYS A 15 19.22 -0.34 -6.02
N GLN A 16 19.29 0.98 -5.80
CA GLN A 16 20.42 1.82 -6.20
C GLN A 16 21.64 1.60 -5.32
N GLU A 17 21.47 1.58 -4.00
CA GLU A 17 22.58 1.52 -3.04
C GLU A 17 23.10 0.10 -2.82
N LEU A 18 22.22 -0.91 -2.85
CA LEU A 18 22.57 -2.30 -2.51
C LEU A 18 22.46 -3.26 -3.70
N GLY A 19 21.89 -2.84 -4.83
CA GLY A 19 21.64 -3.71 -5.97
C GLY A 19 20.63 -4.84 -5.68
N VAL A 20 19.86 -4.73 -4.60
CA VAL A 20 18.92 -5.76 -4.15
C VAL A 20 17.54 -5.50 -4.73
N ASP A 21 16.96 -6.52 -5.36
CA ASP A 21 15.56 -6.50 -5.77
C ASP A 21 14.68 -6.87 -4.58
N GLY A 22 14.32 -5.87 -3.78
CA GLY A 22 13.54 -6.03 -2.56
C GLY A 22 12.09 -6.45 -2.83
N LYS A 23 11.43 -6.98 -1.79
CA LYS A 23 9.98 -7.24 -1.81
C LYS A 23 9.28 -6.16 -0.97
N PRO A 24 8.66 -5.13 -1.58
CA PRO A 24 7.91 -4.13 -0.83
C PRO A 24 6.77 -4.79 -0.05
N VAL A 25 6.63 -4.43 1.22
CA VAL A 25 5.54 -4.86 2.10
C VAL A 25 4.70 -3.64 2.43
N ILE A 26 3.40 -3.70 2.14
CA ILE A 26 2.46 -2.62 2.38
C ILE A 26 1.27 -3.11 3.20
N LEU A 27 0.75 -2.22 4.05
CA LEU A 27 -0.48 -2.50 4.80
C LEU A 27 -1.67 -2.44 3.85
N GLY A 28 -2.53 -3.46 3.90
CA GLY A 28 -3.71 -3.55 3.06
C GLY A 28 -4.77 -2.50 3.38
N PRO A 29 -5.60 -2.13 2.39
CA PRO A 29 -6.57 -1.04 2.51
C PRO A 29 -7.64 -1.31 3.57
N TYR A 30 -7.99 -2.58 3.82
CA TYR A 30 -9.02 -2.92 4.78
C TYR A 30 -8.50 -2.77 6.22
N THR A 31 -7.33 -3.32 6.51
CA THR A 31 -6.64 -3.13 7.80
C THR A 31 -6.33 -1.66 8.03
N PHE A 32 -5.86 -0.93 7.01
CA PHE A 32 -5.62 0.51 7.11
C PHE A 32 -6.89 1.26 7.56
N LEU A 33 -8.03 1.01 6.92
CA LEU A 33 -9.28 1.68 7.28
C LEU A 33 -9.81 1.23 8.65
N LYS A 34 -9.65 -0.05 9.01
CA LYS A 34 -10.04 -0.55 10.34
C LYS A 34 -9.23 0.07 11.48
N LEU A 35 -7.96 0.37 11.25
CA LEU A 35 -7.10 1.07 12.22
C LEU A 35 -7.30 2.59 12.24
N ALA A 36 -7.91 3.16 11.21
CA ALA A 36 -8.21 4.58 11.13
C ALA A 36 -9.35 4.97 12.09
N LYS A 37 -9.45 6.28 12.38
CA LYS A 37 -10.48 6.87 13.24
C LYS A 37 -11.20 8.01 12.51
N GLY A 38 -12.36 8.41 13.01
CA GLY A 38 -13.07 9.60 12.51
C GLY A 38 -14.04 9.34 11.35
N TYR A 39 -14.50 8.10 11.18
CA TYR A 39 -15.55 7.74 10.23
C TYR A 39 -16.67 6.97 10.95
N THR A 40 -17.88 7.00 10.39
CA THR A 40 -19.03 6.22 10.88
C THR A 40 -19.10 4.86 10.18
N GLN A 41 -19.80 3.88 10.76
CA GLN A 41 -19.88 2.54 10.15
C GLN A 41 -20.46 2.57 8.73
N GLU A 42 -21.40 3.47 8.46
CA GLU A 42 -22.03 3.65 7.15
C GLU A 42 -21.05 4.20 6.11
N GLN A 43 -20.03 4.95 6.55
CA GLN A 43 -18.99 5.51 5.67
C GLN A 43 -17.91 4.49 5.30
N PHE A 44 -17.79 3.37 6.03
CA PHE A 44 -16.69 2.41 5.85
C PHE A 44 -16.58 1.90 4.41
N ALA A 45 -17.67 1.42 3.82
CA ALA A 45 -17.66 0.88 2.46
C ALA A 45 -17.33 1.96 1.41
N THR A 46 -17.80 3.19 1.63
CA THR A 46 -17.53 4.32 0.73
C THR A 46 -16.07 4.74 0.79
N ILE A 47 -15.49 4.85 1.98
CA ILE A 47 -14.08 5.20 2.16
C ILE A 47 -13.19 4.09 1.60
N LEU A 48 -13.53 2.82 1.83
CA LEU A 48 -12.78 1.69 1.29
C LEU A 48 -12.72 1.73 -0.25
N LYS A 49 -13.84 2.07 -0.91
CA LYS A 49 -13.88 2.28 -2.37
C LYS A 49 -12.97 3.44 -2.82
N GLN A 50 -12.90 4.51 -2.04
CA GLN A 50 -12.01 5.65 -2.33
C GLN A 50 -10.52 5.28 -2.18
N LEU A 51 -10.17 4.27 -1.38
CA LEU A 51 -8.80 3.77 -1.24
C LEU A 51 -8.35 2.93 -2.44
N VAL A 52 -9.25 2.45 -3.30
CA VAL A 52 -8.87 1.64 -4.47
C VAL A 52 -7.93 2.40 -5.40
N ALA A 53 -8.31 3.61 -5.82
CA ALA A 53 -7.51 4.41 -6.75
C ALA A 53 -6.06 4.69 -6.25
N PRO A 54 -5.82 5.17 -5.02
CA PRO A 54 -4.45 5.39 -4.53
C PRO A 54 -3.66 4.08 -4.34
N TYR A 55 -4.30 2.97 -3.97
CA TYR A 55 -3.61 1.68 -3.89
C TYR A 55 -3.23 1.15 -5.28
N VAL A 56 -4.09 1.31 -6.28
CA VAL A 56 -3.76 0.98 -7.68
C VAL A 56 -2.57 1.80 -8.16
N GLN A 57 -2.55 3.10 -7.88
CA GLN A 57 -1.42 3.97 -8.21
C GLN A 57 -0.12 3.50 -7.53
N LEU A 58 -0.17 3.27 -6.20
CA LEU A 58 0.95 2.76 -5.40
C LEU A 58 1.55 1.47 -5.99
N LEU A 59 0.70 0.49 -6.27
CA LEU A 59 1.12 -0.81 -6.80
C LEU A 59 1.66 -0.71 -8.23
N SER A 60 1.05 0.14 -9.07
CA SER A 60 1.50 0.37 -10.45
C SER A 60 2.87 1.03 -10.49
N GLU A 61 3.12 2.01 -9.62
CA GLU A 61 4.43 2.67 -9.51
C GLU A 61 5.52 1.70 -9.01
N LEU A 62 5.21 0.85 -8.02
CA LEU A 62 6.13 -0.21 -7.55
C LEU A 62 6.46 -1.22 -8.66
N HIS A 63 5.44 -1.66 -9.40
CA HIS A 63 5.63 -2.56 -10.53
C HIS A 63 6.52 -1.91 -11.61
N ALA A 64 6.28 -0.63 -11.94
CA ALA A 64 7.07 0.12 -12.91
C ALA A 64 8.54 0.29 -12.48
N ALA A 65 8.82 0.38 -11.17
CA ALA A 65 10.18 0.41 -10.63
C ALA A 65 10.91 -0.94 -10.71
N GLY A 66 10.17 -2.02 -11.00
CA GLY A 66 10.68 -3.37 -11.18
C GLY A 66 10.38 -4.34 -10.04
N ALA A 67 9.56 -3.95 -9.05
CA ALA A 67 9.17 -4.87 -7.98
C ALA A 67 8.34 -6.02 -8.56
N GLN A 68 8.90 -7.24 -8.54
CA GLN A 68 8.25 -8.43 -9.09
C GLN A 68 7.20 -9.01 -8.15
N VAL A 69 7.43 -8.89 -6.85
CA VAL A 69 6.53 -9.36 -5.80
C VAL A 69 6.25 -8.20 -4.87
N ILE A 70 4.97 -7.93 -4.62
CA ILE A 70 4.52 -6.95 -3.65
C ILE A 70 3.66 -7.69 -2.64
N GLN A 71 3.98 -7.55 -1.36
CA GLN A 71 3.21 -8.15 -0.28
C GLN A 71 2.22 -7.13 0.29
N VAL A 72 0.96 -7.53 0.38
CA VAL A 72 -0.10 -6.74 0.98
C VAL A 72 -0.58 -7.46 2.24
N ASP A 73 -0.37 -6.84 3.39
CA ASP A 73 -0.69 -7.45 4.69
C ASP A 73 -2.07 -7.01 5.18
N GLU A 74 -2.94 -8.00 5.45
CA GLU A 74 -4.29 -7.80 6.00
C GLU A 74 -4.47 -8.54 7.35
N PRO A 75 -3.72 -8.18 8.41
CA PRO A 75 -3.74 -8.91 9.67
C PRO A 75 -5.10 -8.90 10.38
N ILE A 76 -5.98 -7.94 10.09
CA ILE A 76 -7.33 -7.89 10.67
C ILE A 76 -8.25 -9.04 10.22
N PHE A 77 -7.85 -9.80 9.19
CA PHE A 77 -8.58 -11.00 8.75
C PHE A 77 -8.20 -12.26 9.52
N ALA A 78 -7.13 -12.23 10.32
CA ALA A 78 -6.67 -13.38 11.09
C ALA A 78 -7.42 -13.57 12.42
N SER A 79 -8.37 -12.68 12.74
CA SER A 79 -9.14 -12.64 13.98
C SER A 79 -10.62 -12.88 13.76
#